data_AF-A0A7Y7BCR7-F1
#
_entry.id   AF-A0A7Y7BCR7-F1
#
_cell.length_a   1.000
_cell.length_b   1.000
_cell.length_c   1.000
_cell.angle_alpha   90.00
_cell.angle_beta   90.00
_cell.angle_gamma   90.00
#
_symmetry.space_group_name_H-M   'P 1'
#
loop_
_entity.id
_entity.type
_entity.pdbx_description
1 polymer ?
#
loop_
_entity_poly.entity_id
_entity_poly.type
_entity_poly.pdbx_seq_one_letter_code
_entity_poly.pdbx_strand_id
1 'polypeptide(L)'
;SAYRHSRYDSHIGTYTTVYPNIAAAEIDMIRAEARARRGDLAGAAAIINAGTRVTRGQLPPVAPTQSEVMDAIHHERNVELWNISPGQTFFEMRKNDLLQAGTPLHWPVPYSILETIGTDRPFYTFGGPDGQDGVNGSNGGWR
;
A
#
# COMPACT_ATOMS: atom_id res chain seq x y z
N SER A 1 -24.98 -8.37 -4.33
CA SER A 1 -24.53 -8.06 -2.95
C SER A 1 -23.50 -6.95 -3.04
N ALA A 2 -23.64 -5.85 -2.31
CA ALA A 2 -22.65 -4.77 -2.27
C ALA A 2 -21.98 -4.77 -0.90
N TYR A 3 -20.76 -5.33 -0.82
CA TYR A 3 -19.95 -5.22 0.39
C TYR A 3 -19.50 -3.77 0.56
N ARG A 4 -19.60 -3.24 1.79
CA ARG A 4 -19.14 -1.89 2.14
C ARG A 4 -18.26 -1.95 3.39
N HIS A 5 -17.16 -1.20 3.38
CA HIS A 5 -16.30 -1.00 4.53
C HIS A 5 -16.98 -0.05 5.55
N SER A 6 -17.34 -0.55 6.74
CA SER A 6 -18.13 0.18 7.75
C SER A 6 -17.33 0.66 8.97
N ARG A 7 -16.03 0.34 9.07
CA ARG A 7 -15.18 0.62 10.24
C ARG A 7 -15.18 2.10 10.66
N TYR A 8 -15.30 3.01 9.69
CA TYR A 8 -15.23 4.46 9.89
C TYR A 8 -16.55 5.17 9.57
N ASP A 9 -17.69 4.46 9.65
CA ASP A 9 -19.01 5.03 9.37
C ASP A 9 -19.35 6.23 10.26
N SER A 10 -18.91 6.21 11.52
CA SER A 10 -19.08 7.32 12.46
C SER A 10 -18.32 8.58 12.04
N HIS A 11 -17.24 8.46 11.27
CA HIS A 11 -16.50 9.60 10.71
C HIS A 11 -17.12 10.06 9.41
N ILE A 12 -17.45 9.15 8.49
CA ILE A 12 -18.02 9.50 7.18
C ILE A 12 -19.41 10.16 7.31
N GLY A 13 -20.18 9.80 8.35
CA GLY A 13 -21.51 10.38 8.57
C GLY A 13 -21.49 11.84 9.02
N THR A 14 -20.55 12.22 9.90
CA THR A 14 -20.55 13.56 10.54
C THR A 14 -19.32 14.40 10.23
N TYR A 15 -18.24 13.79 9.76
CA TYR A 15 -16.90 14.38 9.56
C TYR A 15 -16.31 15.04 10.82
N THR A 16 -16.81 14.68 12.01
CA THR A 16 -16.41 15.30 13.29
C THR A 16 -15.79 14.34 14.29
N THR A 17 -15.90 13.03 14.06
CA THR A 17 -15.28 12.02 14.93
C THR A 17 -13.82 11.80 14.55
N VAL A 18 -13.02 11.24 15.47
CA VAL A 18 -11.59 11.04 15.21
C VAL A 18 -11.39 9.94 14.17
N TYR A 19 -10.67 10.26 13.11
CA TYR A 19 -10.19 9.31 12.11
C TYR A 19 -8.66 9.30 12.10
N PRO A 20 -8.01 8.14 12.29
CA PRO A 20 -6.56 8.05 12.29
C PRO A 20 -6.01 8.16 10.87
N ASN A 21 -5.20 9.19 10.60
CA ASN A 21 -4.46 9.29 9.33
C ASN A 21 -3.29 8.30 9.24
N ILE A 22 -2.71 7.94 10.39
CA ILE A 22 -1.65 6.93 10.53
C ILE A 22 -2.01 6.09 11.75
N ALA A 23 -2.18 4.79 11.56
CA ALA A 23 -2.54 3.87 12.64
C ALA A 23 -1.29 3.30 13.33
N ALA A 24 -1.40 2.96 14.62
CA ALA A 24 -0.31 2.25 15.31
C ALA A 24 0.05 0.92 14.63
N ALA A 25 -0.96 0.20 14.11
CA ALA A 25 -0.76 -1.03 13.33
C ALA A 25 0.07 -0.81 12.05
N GLU A 26 -0.05 0.36 11.40
CA GLU A 26 0.77 0.72 10.24
C GLU A 26 2.25 0.89 10.64
N ILE A 27 2.50 1.61 11.73
CA ILE A 27 3.84 1.80 12.30
C ILE A 27 4.45 0.45 12.67
N ASP A 28 3.68 -0.46 13.26
CA ASP A 28 4.14 -1.79 13.60
C ASP A 28 4.48 -2.62 12.35
N MET A 29 3.72 -2.53 11.27
CA MET A 29 4.08 -3.18 10.00
C MET A 29 5.36 -2.59 9.38
N ILE A 30 5.57 -1.28 9.47
CA ILE A 30 6.82 -0.63 9.04
C ILE A 30 8.01 -1.15 9.87
N ARG A 31 7.84 -1.26 11.20
CA ARG A 31 8.87 -1.81 12.10
C ARG A 31 9.15 -3.28 11.83
N ALA A 32 8.12 -4.09 11.60
CA ALA A 32 8.26 -5.51 11.26
C ALA A 32 9.00 -5.68 9.93
N GLU A 33 8.64 -4.91 8.89
CA GLU A 33 9.33 -4.94 7.60
C GLU A 33 10.81 -4.54 7.73
N ALA A 34 11.10 -3.47 8.48
CA ALA A 34 12.48 -3.02 8.69
C ALA A 34 13.33 -4.09 9.39
N ARG A 35 12.76 -4.80 10.39
CA ARG A 35 13.42 -5.94 11.05
C ARG A 35 13.65 -7.10 10.09
N ALA A 36 12.63 -7.48 9.33
CA ALA A 36 12.74 -8.56 8.36
C ALA A 36 13.83 -8.28 7.31
N ARG A 37 13.87 -7.05 6.76
CA ARG A 37 14.91 -6.62 5.81
C ARG A 37 16.32 -6.61 6.41
N ARG A 38 16.45 -6.54 7.74
CA ARG A 38 17.73 -6.67 8.47
C ARG A 38 18.05 -8.11 8.88
N GLY A 39 17.22 -9.09 8.53
CA GLY A 39 17.37 -10.49 8.91
C GLY A 39 16.81 -10.87 10.28
N ASP A 40 16.22 -9.93 11.03
CA ASP A 40 15.56 -10.20 12.32
C ASP A 40 14.12 -10.69 12.10
N LEU A 41 14.00 -11.92 11.60
CA LEU A 41 12.71 -12.54 11.28
C LEU A 41 11.89 -12.91 12.53
N ALA A 42 12.56 -13.33 13.60
CA ALA A 42 11.91 -13.62 14.87
C ALA A 42 11.31 -12.34 15.48
N GLY A 43 12.08 -11.25 15.49
CA GLY A 43 11.60 -9.96 15.97
C GLY A 43 10.52 -9.33 15.08
N ALA A 44 10.51 -9.61 13.77
CA ALA A 44 9.43 -9.20 12.87
C ALA A 44 8.14 -9.99 13.13
N ALA A 45 8.22 -11.34 13.18
CA ALA A 45 7.09 -12.21 13.47
C ALA A 45 6.45 -11.90 14.84
N ALA A 46 7.28 -11.60 15.86
CA ALA A 46 6.79 -11.20 17.18
C ALA A 46 5.92 -9.93 17.13
N ILE A 47 6.29 -8.92 16.33
CA ILE A 47 5.48 -7.70 16.16
C ILE A 47 4.14 -8.05 15.49
N ILE A 48 4.17 -8.82 14.40
CA ILE A 48 2.95 -9.18 13.66
C ILE A 48 1.99 -10.01 14.53
N ASN A 49 2.53 -10.98 15.27
CA ASN A 49 1.75 -11.91 16.08
C ASN A 49 1.17 -11.25 17.34
N ALA A 50 1.78 -10.16 17.83
CA ALA A 50 1.22 -9.34 18.89
C ALA A 50 0.16 -8.34 18.37
N GLY A 51 0.04 -8.17 17.05
CA GLY A 51 -0.77 -7.15 16.41
C GLY A 51 -2.19 -7.60 16.00
N THR A 52 -2.76 -6.84 15.08
CA THR A 52 -4.13 -6.98 14.55
C THR A 52 -4.41 -8.33 13.90
N ARG A 53 -3.39 -8.94 13.28
CA ARG A 53 -3.49 -10.26 12.65
C ARG A 53 -4.12 -11.31 13.57
N VAL A 54 -3.60 -11.43 14.79
CA VAL A 54 -4.06 -12.42 15.78
C VAL A 54 -5.20 -11.85 16.63
N THR A 55 -5.04 -10.64 17.13
CA THR A 55 -5.99 -10.04 18.09
C THR A 55 -7.37 -9.72 17.50
N ARG A 56 -7.41 -9.37 16.20
CA ARG A 56 -8.64 -9.01 15.48
C ARG A 56 -8.96 -9.97 14.34
N GLY A 57 -7.95 -10.28 13.52
CA GLY A 57 -8.10 -11.13 12.35
C GLY A 57 -8.30 -12.61 12.69
N GLN A 58 -7.98 -13.03 13.92
CA GLN A 58 -8.02 -14.43 14.36
C GLN A 58 -7.22 -15.37 13.42
N LEU A 59 -6.23 -14.82 12.71
CA LEU A 59 -5.38 -15.57 11.81
C LEU A 59 -4.27 -16.27 12.59
N PRO A 60 -3.76 -17.41 12.10
CA PRO A 60 -2.65 -18.10 12.73
C PRO A 60 -1.42 -17.18 12.90
N PRO A 61 -0.66 -17.37 13.99
CA PRO A 61 0.64 -16.73 14.15
C PRO A 61 1.56 -17.06 12.97
N VAL A 62 2.30 -16.04 12.53
CA VAL A 62 3.27 -16.09 11.44
C VAL A 62 4.56 -16.76 11.91
N ALA A 63 5.08 -17.67 11.11
CA ALA A 63 6.39 -18.28 11.34
C ALA A 63 7.51 -17.28 11.00
N PRO A 64 8.67 -17.33 11.68
CA PRO A 64 9.77 -16.39 11.46
C PRO A 64 10.60 -16.73 10.21
N THR A 65 9.94 -16.85 9.05
CA THR A 65 10.59 -17.02 7.74
C THR A 65 10.40 -15.77 6.89
N GLN A 66 11.31 -15.51 5.95
CA GLN A 66 11.26 -14.30 5.12
C GLN A 66 9.95 -14.23 4.32
N SER A 67 9.53 -15.34 3.69
CA SER A 67 8.29 -15.37 2.90
C SER A 67 7.08 -15.10 3.79
N GLU A 68 6.88 -15.88 4.83
CA GLU A 68 5.72 -15.80 5.73
C GLU A 68 5.57 -14.40 6.35
N VAL A 69 6.69 -13.81 6.78
CA VAL A 69 6.71 -12.46 7.35
C VAL A 69 6.32 -11.41 6.31
N MET A 70 6.91 -11.45 5.11
CA MET A 70 6.60 -10.46 4.06
C MET A 70 5.18 -10.62 3.53
N ASP A 71 4.70 -11.86 3.37
CA ASP A 71 3.33 -12.17 2.96
C ASP A 71 2.32 -11.67 4.01
N ALA A 72 2.63 -11.86 5.30
CA ALA A 72 1.80 -11.32 6.37
C ALA A 72 1.80 -9.79 6.40
N ILE A 73 2.94 -9.12 6.22
CA ILE A 73 3.02 -7.65 6.14
C ILE A 73 2.18 -7.14 4.96
N HIS A 74 2.30 -7.77 3.80
CA HIS A 74 1.51 -7.42 2.63
C HIS A 74 0.01 -7.60 2.87
N HIS A 75 -0.40 -8.70 3.51
CA HIS A 75 -1.78 -8.95 3.90
C HIS A 75 -2.32 -7.88 4.84
N GLU A 76 -1.63 -7.61 5.96
CA GLU A 76 -2.10 -6.63 6.95
C GLU A 76 -2.22 -5.22 6.34
N ARG A 77 -1.27 -4.83 5.49
CA ARG A 77 -1.31 -3.51 4.81
C ARG A 77 -2.44 -3.34 3.82
N ASN A 78 -2.97 -4.43 3.25
CA ASN A 78 -4.05 -4.36 2.26
C ASN A 78 -5.42 -4.65 2.86
N VAL A 79 -5.50 -5.55 3.84
CA VAL A 79 -6.76 -5.99 4.45
C VAL A 79 -7.07 -5.20 5.71
N GLU A 80 -6.13 -5.14 6.65
CA GLU A 80 -6.36 -4.50 7.95
C GLU A 80 -6.28 -2.98 7.85
N LEU A 81 -5.39 -2.44 7.01
CA LEU A 81 -5.19 -0.99 6.87
C LEU A 81 -5.98 -0.36 5.71
N TRP A 82 -6.99 -1.08 5.19
CA TRP A 82 -7.85 -0.58 4.12
C TRP A 82 -8.55 0.73 4.50
N ASN A 83 -8.40 1.75 3.66
CA ASN A 83 -8.98 3.09 3.86
C ASN A 83 -8.64 3.72 5.22
N ILE A 84 -7.37 3.66 5.64
CA ILE A 84 -6.83 4.44 6.78
C ILE A 84 -5.96 5.59 6.27
N SER A 85 -4.95 5.25 5.48
CA SER A 85 -3.99 6.20 4.93
C SER A 85 -4.19 6.34 3.41
N PRO A 86 -4.14 7.56 2.86
CA PRO A 86 -4.36 7.79 1.44
C PRO A 86 -3.32 7.06 0.59
N GLY A 87 -3.79 6.29 -0.40
CA GLY A 87 -2.92 5.61 -1.35
C GLY A 87 -2.11 4.43 -0.80
N GLN A 88 -2.34 3.99 0.44
CA GLN A 88 -1.49 3.00 1.10
C GLN A 88 -1.41 1.65 0.35
N THR A 89 -2.53 1.17 -0.23
CA THR A 89 -2.56 0.00 -1.12
C THR A 89 -1.79 0.24 -2.41
N PHE A 90 -1.93 1.42 -3.03
CA PHE A 90 -1.19 1.76 -4.24
C PHE A 90 0.33 1.75 -3.98
N PHE A 91 0.78 2.36 -2.89
CA PHE A 91 2.20 2.39 -2.53
C PHE A 91 2.76 1.01 -2.19
N GLU A 92 2.00 0.17 -1.49
CA GLU A 92 2.42 -1.21 -1.19
C GLU A 92 2.56 -2.05 -2.46
N MET A 93 1.58 -1.96 -3.38
CA MET A 93 1.64 -2.67 -4.66
C MET A 93 2.76 -2.13 -5.56
N ARG A 94 2.96 -0.80 -5.59
CA ARG A 94 4.05 -0.15 -6.35
C ARG A 94 5.42 -0.60 -5.86
N LYS A 95 5.62 -0.65 -4.55
CA LYS A 95 6.90 -1.04 -3.92
C LYS A 95 7.27 -2.50 -4.19
N ASN A 96 6.28 -3.36 -4.39
CA ASN A 96 6.47 -4.80 -4.60
C ASN A 96 6.32 -5.21 -6.07
N ASP A 97 6.24 -4.27 -7.02
CA ASP A 97 6.03 -4.53 -8.45
C ASP A 97 4.75 -5.36 -8.76
N LEU A 98 3.69 -5.14 -7.98
CA LEU A 98 2.41 -5.87 -8.06
C LEU A 98 1.28 -5.06 -8.71
N LEU A 99 1.54 -3.81 -9.12
CA LEU A 99 0.53 -3.00 -9.83
C LEU A 99 0.19 -3.62 -11.17
N GLN A 100 -1.09 -3.58 -11.56
CA GLN A 100 -1.54 -4.01 -12.89
C GLN A 100 -0.72 -3.34 -13.99
N ALA A 101 -0.35 -4.10 -15.01
CA ALA A 101 0.45 -3.61 -16.11
C ALA A 101 -0.19 -2.38 -16.77
N GLY A 102 0.63 -1.35 -17.06
CA GLY A 102 0.20 -0.06 -17.60
C GLY A 102 -0.32 0.93 -16.55
N THR A 103 -0.40 0.54 -15.27
CA THR A 103 -0.71 1.48 -14.18
C THR A 103 0.41 2.52 -14.08
N PRO A 104 0.10 3.84 -14.03
CA PRO A 104 1.11 4.87 -13.86
C PRO A 104 1.88 4.69 -12.55
N LEU A 105 3.21 4.73 -12.61
CA LEU A 105 4.08 4.73 -11.43
C LEU A 105 4.30 6.13 -10.86
N HIS A 106 3.97 7.16 -11.64
CA HIS A 106 4.12 8.56 -11.29
C HIS A 106 2.86 9.32 -11.72
N TRP A 107 2.47 10.32 -10.93
CA TRP A 107 1.37 11.21 -11.32
C TRP A 107 1.82 12.11 -12.48
N PRO A 108 0.94 12.37 -13.46
CA PRO A 108 1.28 13.28 -14.55
C PRO A 108 1.44 14.70 -14.01
N VAL A 109 2.42 15.42 -14.55
CA VAL A 109 2.58 16.84 -14.29
C VAL A 109 1.39 17.57 -14.94
N PRO A 110 0.70 18.48 -14.22
CA PRO A 110 -0.40 19.23 -14.79
C PRO A 110 0.03 20.03 -16.04
N TYR A 111 -0.86 20.11 -17.03
CA TYR A 111 -0.64 20.83 -18.30
C TYR A 111 -0.08 22.23 -18.11
N SER A 112 -0.68 23.02 -17.19
CA SER A 112 -0.28 24.41 -16.97
C SER A 112 1.17 24.54 -16.51
N ILE A 113 1.66 23.56 -15.76
CA ILE A 113 3.06 23.52 -15.31
C ILE A 113 3.97 23.15 -16.49
N LEU A 114 3.61 22.15 -17.29
CA LEU A 114 4.38 21.75 -18.48
C LEU A 114 4.52 22.89 -19.50
N GLU A 115 3.46 23.67 -19.69
CA GLU A 115 3.48 24.87 -20.53
C GLU A 115 4.35 25.98 -19.92
N THR A 116 4.24 26.20 -18.61
CA THR A 116 5.04 27.22 -17.91
C THR A 116 6.54 26.92 -17.97
N ILE A 117 6.94 25.66 -17.84
CA ILE A 117 8.36 25.25 -17.92
C ILE A 117 8.86 25.07 -19.36
N GLY A 118 8.01 25.33 -20.36
CA GLY A 118 8.39 25.29 -21.77
C GLY A 118 8.70 23.88 -22.30
N THR A 119 8.01 22.84 -21.80
CA THR A 119 8.19 21.49 -22.33
C THR A 119 7.65 21.40 -23.77
N ASP A 120 8.32 20.63 -24.63
CA ASP A 120 7.88 20.43 -26.01
C ASP A 120 6.60 19.57 -26.08
N ARG A 121 5.72 19.91 -27.02
CA ARG A 121 4.49 19.14 -27.29
C ARG A 121 4.79 17.99 -28.29
N PRO A 122 4.07 16.86 -28.22
CA PRO A 122 2.94 16.58 -27.33
C PRO A 122 3.39 16.32 -25.88
N PHE A 123 2.62 16.86 -24.93
CA PHE A 123 2.83 16.58 -23.51
C PHE A 123 2.55 15.11 -23.24
N TYR A 124 3.60 14.36 -22.87
CA TYR A 124 3.49 12.94 -22.59
C TYR A 124 2.77 12.69 -21.26
N THR A 125 1.80 11.78 -21.25
CA THR A 125 1.12 11.31 -20.03
C THR A 125 1.50 9.87 -19.77
N PHE A 126 2.17 9.60 -18.66
CA PHE A 126 2.60 8.26 -18.27
C PHE A 126 1.40 7.32 -18.04
N GLY A 127 1.48 6.07 -18.50
CA GLY A 127 0.47 5.03 -18.31
C GLY A 127 -0.05 4.40 -19.61
N GLY A 128 -0.91 3.37 -19.48
CA GLY A 128 -1.49 2.64 -20.60
C GLY A 128 -0.58 1.53 -21.18
N PRO A 129 -1.03 0.80 -22.22
CA PRO A 129 -0.30 -0.35 -22.77
C PRO A 129 1.09 0.00 -23.31
N ASP A 130 1.26 1.23 -23.81
CA ASP A 130 2.52 1.72 -24.37
C ASP A 130 3.50 2.22 -23.29
N GLY A 131 3.05 2.28 -22.03
CA GLY A 131 3.83 2.75 -20.88
C GLY A 131 4.30 1.62 -19.94
N GLN A 132 4.28 0.36 -20.39
CA GLN A 132 4.65 -0.82 -19.59
C GLN A 132 6.19 -1.05 -19.54
N ASP A 133 6.96 0.00 -19.27
CA ASP A 133 8.43 -0.04 -19.28
C ASP A 133 9.05 -0.35 -17.90
N GLY A 134 8.25 -0.39 -16.83
CA GLY A 134 8.71 -0.57 -15.45
C GLY A 134 9.35 0.70 -14.86
N VAL A 135 9.37 1.80 -15.61
CA VAL A 135 9.93 3.09 -15.21
C VAL A 135 8.81 4.12 -15.04
N ASN A 136 7.96 4.24 -16.05
CA ASN A 136 6.87 5.18 -16.15
C ASN A 136 5.52 4.55 -15.80
N GLY A 137 5.31 3.31 -16.25
CA GLY A 137 4.17 2.49 -15.90
C GLY A 137 4.59 1.09 -15.50
N SER A 138 3.74 0.42 -14.72
CA SER A 138 4.00 -0.94 -14.27
C SER A 138 4.18 -1.87 -15.47
N ASN A 139 5.27 -2.63 -15.49
CA ASN A 139 5.51 -3.73 -16.44
C ASN A 139 5.17 -5.11 -15.84
N GLY A 140 4.78 -5.13 -14.56
CA GLY A 140 4.37 -6.30 -13.82
C GLY A 140 2.86 -6.36 -13.61
N GLY A 141 2.45 -7.21 -12.69
CA GLY A 141 1.04 -7.39 -12.36
C GLY A 141 0.87 -8.46 -11.32
N TRP A 142 -0.08 -8.26 -10.42
CA TRP A 142 -0.60 -9.32 -9.57
C TRP A 142 -1.48 -10.26 -10.43
N ARG A 143 -0.82 -11.22 -11.09
CA ARG A 143 -1.35 -12.15 -12.11
C ARG A 143 -1.61 -11.57 -13.50
#